data_AF-A0A815ACI3-F1
#
_entry.id   AF-A0A815ACI3-F1
#
_cell.length_a   1.000
_cell.length_b   1.000
_cell.length_c   1.000
_cell.angle_alpha   90.00
_cell.angle_beta   90.00
_cell.angle_gamma   90.00
#
_symmetry.space_group_name_H-M   'P 1'
#
loop_
_entity.id
_entity.type
_entity.pdbx_description
1 polymer ?
#
loop_
_entity_poly.entity_id
_entity_poly.type
_entity_poly.pdbx_seq_one_letter_code
_entity_poly.pdbx_strand_id
1 'polypeptide(L)'
;MNDKDLTAELKRLADPSQREIYDYPDFMAMILPMFRADSRVAGQLLEQTPLDIPIICYGGDKEEKVDEAFINRWKELTTKHDLFRVRMFHGHHHFQSECEAQVLQALQEDFRKIISL
;
A
#
# COMPACT_ATOMS: atom_id res chain seq x y z
N MET A 1 -16.12 -9.99 -5.12
CA MET A 1 -15.07 -10.59 -5.95
C MET A 1 -15.18 -12.12 -5.88
N ASN A 2 -15.26 -12.81 -7.03
CA ASN A 2 -15.24 -14.28 -7.09
C ASN A 2 -13.78 -14.81 -6.94
N ASP A 3 -13.57 -16.12 -6.83
CA ASP A 3 -12.22 -16.70 -6.64
C ASP A 3 -11.28 -16.45 -7.83
N LYS A 4 -11.82 -16.46 -9.06
CA LYS A 4 -11.03 -16.22 -10.27
C LYS A 4 -10.48 -14.80 -10.29
N ASP A 5 -11.34 -13.82 -10.00
CA ASP A 5 -10.98 -12.41 -9.96
C ASP A 5 -9.99 -12.12 -8.80
N LEU A 6 -10.21 -12.75 -7.63
CA LEU A 6 -9.31 -12.62 -6.49
C LEU A 6 -7.93 -13.22 -6.79
N THR A 7 -7.89 -14.39 -7.43
CA THR A 7 -6.63 -15.02 -7.84
C THR A 7 -5.88 -14.16 -8.85
N ALA A 8 -6.59 -13.58 -9.83
CA ALA A 8 -5.99 -12.68 -10.81
C ALA A 8 -5.40 -11.43 -10.14
N GLU A 9 -6.10 -10.84 -9.17
CA GLU A 9 -5.61 -9.68 -8.43
C GLU A 9 -4.41 -10.03 -7.55
N LEU A 10 -4.43 -11.17 -6.85
CA LEU A 10 -3.29 -11.65 -6.06
C LEU A 10 -2.06 -11.85 -6.94
N LYS A 11 -2.20 -12.45 -8.13
CA LYS A 11 -1.09 -12.60 -9.09
C LYS A 11 -0.57 -11.27 -9.62
N ARG A 12 -1.46 -10.30 -9.86
CA ARG A 12 -1.09 -8.94 -10.31
C ARG A 12 -0.26 -8.23 -9.25
N LEU A 13 -0.70 -8.32 -7.99
CA LEU A 13 -0.08 -7.66 -6.85
C LEU A 13 1.21 -8.35 -6.41
N ALA A 14 1.31 -9.67 -6.54
CA ALA A 14 2.45 -10.44 -6.07
C ALA A 14 3.77 -10.03 -6.74
N ASP A 15 4.84 -10.16 -5.93
CA ASP A 15 6.21 -10.13 -6.41
C ASP A 15 6.37 -11.07 -7.62
N PRO A 16 6.97 -10.61 -8.74
CA PRO A 16 7.16 -11.44 -9.91
C PRO A 16 7.80 -12.81 -9.63
N SER A 17 8.70 -12.89 -8.66
CA SER A 17 9.39 -14.14 -8.26
C SER A 17 8.49 -15.15 -7.55
N GLN A 18 7.31 -14.73 -7.06
CA GLN A 18 6.40 -15.56 -6.28
C GLN A 18 5.12 -15.93 -7.04
N ARG A 19 4.90 -15.40 -8.24
CA ARG A 19 3.62 -15.56 -8.97
C ARG A 19 3.22 -17.01 -9.25
N GLU A 20 4.20 -17.89 -9.44
CA GLU A 20 3.96 -19.31 -9.71
C GLU A 20 3.22 -20.02 -8.56
N ILE A 21 3.37 -19.55 -7.32
CA ILE A 21 2.72 -20.19 -6.16
C ILE A 21 1.18 -20.16 -6.29
N TYR A 22 0.65 -19.17 -7.01
CA TYR A 22 -0.80 -19.00 -7.22
C TYR A 22 -1.36 -19.89 -8.34
N ASP A 23 -0.53 -20.67 -9.03
CA ASP A 23 -0.96 -21.68 -9.99
C ASP A 23 -1.25 -23.05 -9.35
N TYR A 24 -0.86 -23.25 -8.08
CA TYR A 24 -1.07 -24.51 -7.36
C TYR A 24 -2.45 -24.55 -6.69
N PRO A 25 -3.40 -25.40 -7.15
CA PRO A 25 -4.78 -25.38 -6.67
C PRO A 25 -4.92 -25.69 -5.17
N ASP A 26 -4.12 -26.62 -4.65
CA ASP A 26 -4.14 -27.00 -3.24
C ASP A 26 -3.70 -25.84 -2.35
N PHE A 27 -2.68 -25.08 -2.79
CA PHE A 27 -2.26 -23.86 -2.09
C PHE A 27 -3.36 -22.81 -2.11
N MET A 28 -3.97 -22.57 -3.28
CA MET A 28 -5.07 -21.60 -3.42
C MET A 28 -6.28 -21.96 -2.56
N ALA A 29 -6.63 -23.25 -2.46
CA ALA A 29 -7.71 -23.71 -1.59
C ALA A 29 -7.47 -23.39 -0.11
N MET A 30 -6.20 -23.35 0.32
CA MET A 30 -5.82 -22.96 1.68
C MET A 30 -5.85 -21.44 1.89
N ILE A 31 -5.36 -20.64 0.93
CA ILE A 31 -5.14 -19.20 1.14
C ILE A 31 -6.31 -18.30 0.74
N LEU A 32 -7.15 -18.71 -0.23
CA LEU A 32 -8.27 -17.89 -0.70
C LEU A 32 -9.26 -17.48 0.40
N PRO A 33 -9.62 -18.35 1.37
CA PRO A 33 -10.49 -17.95 2.46
C PRO A 33 -9.94 -16.78 3.28
N MET A 34 -8.62 -16.77 3.53
CA MET A 34 -7.94 -15.71 4.28
C MET A 34 -7.93 -14.39 3.48
N PHE A 35 -7.44 -14.43 2.23
CA PHE A 35 -7.42 -13.24 1.39
C PHE A 35 -8.81 -12.65 1.12
N ARG A 36 -9.84 -13.51 1.07
CA ARG A 36 -11.24 -13.08 0.94
C ARG A 36 -11.74 -12.36 2.19
N ALA A 37 -11.36 -12.84 3.38
CA ALA A 37 -11.69 -12.18 4.63
C ALA A 37 -10.98 -10.82 4.71
N ASP A 38 -9.69 -10.77 4.42
CA ASP A 38 -8.90 -9.55 4.47
C ASP A 38 -9.40 -8.50 3.48
N SER A 39 -9.67 -8.91 2.23
CA SER A 39 -10.22 -8.01 1.20
C SER A 39 -11.58 -7.43 1.60
N ARG A 40 -12.39 -8.19 2.35
CA ARG A 40 -13.69 -7.70 2.85
C ARG A 40 -13.52 -6.63 3.90
N VAL A 41 -12.50 -6.74 4.76
CA VAL A 41 -12.20 -5.76 5.81
C VAL A 41 -11.54 -4.53 5.21
N ALA A 42 -10.50 -4.71 4.37
CA ALA A 42 -9.76 -3.61 3.76
C ALA A 42 -10.62 -2.71 2.84
N GLY A 43 -11.67 -3.27 2.22
CA GLY A 43 -12.59 -2.52 1.38
C GLY A 43 -13.70 -1.76 2.12
N GLN A 44 -13.75 -1.79 3.45
CA GLN A 44 -14.77 -1.09 4.21
C GLN A 44 -14.48 0.42 4.25
N LEU A 45 -15.48 1.22 3.89
CA LEU A 45 -15.44 2.66 4.10
C LEU A 45 -15.96 2.95 5.50
N LEU A 46 -15.09 3.46 6.37
CA LEU A 46 -15.44 3.94 7.70
C LEU A 46 -15.57 5.46 7.67
N GLU A 47 -16.42 6.01 8.55
CA GLU A 47 -16.42 7.44 8.82
C GLU A 47 -15.03 7.85 9.34
N GLN A 48 -14.46 8.90 8.75
CA GLN A 48 -13.10 9.31 9.05
C GLN A 48 -13.09 10.65 9.78
N THR A 49 -12.54 10.65 10.98
CA THR A 49 -12.22 11.88 11.72
C THR A 49 -10.72 12.17 11.55
N PRO A 50 -10.31 13.39 11.14
CA PRO A 50 -8.91 13.72 11.01
C PRO A 50 -8.14 13.51 12.31
N LEU A 51 -6.98 12.85 12.23
CA LEU A 51 -6.13 12.54 13.39
C LEU A 51 -5.14 13.69 13.67
N ASP A 52 -4.84 13.94 14.95
CA ASP A 52 -3.81 14.92 15.36
C ASP A 52 -2.38 14.35 15.34
N ILE A 53 -2.07 13.56 14.31
CA ILE A 53 -0.74 12.96 14.10
C ILE A 53 -0.25 13.24 12.67
N PRO A 54 1.07 13.36 12.44
CA PRO A 54 1.62 13.44 11.09
C PRO A 54 1.30 12.19 10.28
N ILE A 55 0.98 12.36 9.00
CA ILE A 55 0.82 11.27 8.03
C ILE A 55 1.80 11.49 6.90
N ILE A 56 2.58 10.46 6.59
CA ILE A 56 3.51 10.44 5.46
C ILE A 56 3.19 9.23 4.62
N CYS A 57 2.91 9.46 3.35
CA CYS A 57 2.51 8.42 2.42
C CYS A 57 3.65 8.12 1.44
N TYR A 58 3.83 6.83 1.16
CA TYR A 58 4.80 6.32 0.22
C TYR A 58 4.07 5.49 -0.83
N GLY A 59 4.36 5.72 -2.11
CA GLY A 59 3.71 5.03 -3.22
C GLY A 59 4.67 4.68 -4.35
N GLY A 60 4.25 3.76 -5.22
CA GLY A 60 4.94 3.41 -6.46
C GLY A 60 4.40 4.23 -7.63
N ASP A 61 5.28 4.85 -8.41
CA ASP A 61 4.94 5.71 -9.55
C ASP A 61 4.33 4.97 -10.76
N LYS A 62 4.41 3.63 -10.77
CA LYS A 62 3.79 2.76 -11.79
C LYS A 62 2.52 2.06 -11.30
N GLU A 63 2.02 2.33 -10.11
CA GLU A 63 0.75 1.74 -9.64
C GLU A 63 -0.45 2.52 -10.19
N GLU A 64 -1.11 1.97 -11.21
CA GLU A 64 -2.24 2.62 -11.88
C GLU A 64 -3.48 2.76 -10.98
N LYS A 65 -3.70 1.83 -10.03
CA LYS A 65 -4.87 1.88 -9.16
C LYS A 65 -4.72 2.82 -7.96
N VAL A 66 -3.50 3.24 -7.65
CA VAL A 66 -3.14 4.01 -6.44
C VAL A 66 -2.13 5.08 -6.86
N ASP A 67 -2.59 6.02 -7.69
CA ASP A 67 -1.77 7.11 -8.18
C ASP A 67 -1.51 8.18 -7.09
N GLU A 68 -0.64 9.14 -7.40
CA GLU A 68 -0.30 10.21 -6.46
C GLU A 68 -1.53 11.02 -6.03
N ALA A 69 -2.51 11.22 -6.93
CA ALA A 69 -3.74 11.94 -6.61
C ALA A 69 -4.60 11.18 -5.60
N PHE A 70 -4.72 9.86 -5.75
CA PHE A 70 -5.38 8.98 -4.80
C PHE A 70 -4.69 9.03 -3.43
N ILE A 71 -3.35 8.93 -3.41
CA ILE A 71 -2.57 8.98 -2.17
C ILE A 71 -2.68 10.35 -1.48
N ASN A 72 -2.72 11.44 -2.24
CA ASN A 72 -2.84 12.80 -1.68
C ASN A 72 -4.12 13.01 -0.84
N ARG A 73 -5.17 12.22 -1.07
CA ARG A 73 -6.42 12.27 -0.27
C ARG A 73 -6.18 11.95 1.21
N TRP A 74 -5.09 11.26 1.55
CA TRP A 74 -4.69 11.03 2.94
C TRP A 74 -4.43 12.33 3.73
N LYS A 75 -4.20 13.45 3.05
CA LYS A 75 -4.11 14.76 3.70
C LYS A 75 -5.38 15.13 4.48
N GLU A 76 -6.54 14.66 4.02
CA GLU A 76 -7.84 14.90 4.66
C GLU A 76 -7.96 14.15 6.01
N LEU A 77 -7.07 13.18 6.27
CA LEU A 77 -7.12 12.30 7.44
C LEU A 77 -6.23 12.78 8.59
N THR A 78 -5.60 13.94 8.46
CA THR A 78 -4.74 14.53 9.50
C THR A 78 -5.00 16.02 9.67
N THR A 79 -4.88 16.53 10.89
CA THR A 79 -4.86 17.97 11.18
C THR A 79 -3.46 18.58 11.02
N LYS A 80 -2.38 17.76 11.02
CA LYS A 80 -0.98 18.19 10.89
C LYS A 80 -0.56 18.38 9.42
N HIS A 81 -1.30 19.22 8.69
CA HIS A 81 -1.11 19.41 7.24
C HIS A 81 0.27 19.94 6.84
N ASP A 82 0.96 20.66 7.72
CA ASP A 82 2.32 21.17 7.54
C ASP A 82 3.38 20.06 7.50
N LEU A 83 3.07 18.91 8.10
CA LEU A 83 3.91 17.70 8.14
C LEU A 83 3.48 16.63 7.15
N PHE A 84 2.32 16.80 6.51
CA PHE A 84 1.84 15.85 5.49
C PHE A 84 2.77 15.81 4.28
N ARG A 85 3.21 14.61 3.87
CA ARG A 85 4.05 14.42 2.69
C ARG A 85 3.60 13.19 1.91
N VAL A 86 3.73 13.27 0.58
CA VAL A 86 3.66 12.12 -0.33
C VAL A 86 5.01 11.99 -1.00
N ARG A 87 5.54 10.77 -1.05
CA ARG A 87 6.75 10.44 -1.81
C ARG A 87 6.46 9.26 -2.74
N MET A 88 6.71 9.47 -4.02
CA MET A 88 6.59 8.43 -5.05
C MET A 88 7.97 7.85 -5.35
N PHE A 89 8.05 6.53 -5.41
CA PHE A 89 9.25 5.78 -5.78
C PHE A 89 9.03 5.04 -7.08
N HIS A 90 10.13 4.72 -7.75
CA HIS A 90 10.06 3.92 -8.95
C HIS A 90 9.53 2.52 -8.64
N GLY A 91 8.43 2.09 -9.26
CA GLY A 91 7.91 0.73 -9.10
C GLY A 91 6.39 0.63 -8.98
N HIS A 92 5.90 -0.60 -8.89
CA HIS A 92 4.48 -0.90 -8.71
C HIS A 92 4.16 -1.11 -7.22
N HIS A 93 3.25 -2.04 -6.89
CA HIS A 93 2.85 -2.38 -5.54
C HIS A 93 3.99 -2.73 -4.56
N HIS A 94 5.10 -3.27 -5.07
CA HIS A 94 6.28 -3.67 -4.29
C HIS A 94 7.47 -2.71 -4.44
N PHE A 95 7.21 -1.42 -4.71
CA PHE A 95 8.25 -0.39 -4.86
C PHE A 95 9.26 -0.37 -3.70
N GLN A 96 8.85 -0.73 -2.49
CA GLN A 96 9.71 -0.81 -1.31
C GLN A 96 10.82 -1.86 -1.42
N SER A 97 10.58 -2.95 -2.15
CA SER A 97 11.60 -3.97 -2.43
C SER A 97 12.53 -3.52 -3.56
N GLU A 98 11.99 -2.84 -4.58
CA GLU A 98 12.76 -2.35 -5.74
C GLU A 98 13.64 -1.13 -5.37
N CYS A 99 13.16 -0.28 -4.47
CA CYS A 99 13.77 0.99 -4.07
C CYS A 99 14.19 1.00 -2.59
N GLU A 100 14.50 -0.15 -1.99
CA GLU A 100 14.70 -0.31 -0.54
C GLU A 100 15.59 0.78 0.09
N ALA A 101 16.79 1.00 -0.46
CA ALA A 101 17.71 2.02 0.05
C ALA A 101 17.13 3.45 -0.01
N GLN A 102 16.40 3.79 -1.08
CA GLN A 102 15.77 5.09 -1.27
C GLN A 102 14.58 5.28 -0.31
N VAL A 103 13.78 4.22 -0.11
CA VAL A 103 12.66 4.22 0.84
C VAL A 103 13.17 4.36 2.26
N LEU A 104 14.21 3.62 2.65
CA LEU A 104 14.82 3.73 3.98
C LEU A 104 15.42 5.11 4.23
N GLN A 105 16.10 5.69 3.24
CA GLN A 105 16.62 7.06 3.34
C GLN A 105 15.49 8.07 3.55
N ALA A 106 14.44 7.99 2.73
CA ALA A 106 13.28 8.87 2.83
C ALA A 106 12.60 8.75 4.20
N LEU A 107 12.40 7.52 4.69
CA LEU A 107 11.84 7.25 6.00
C LEU A 107 12.65 7.89 7.12
N GLN A 108 13.98 7.80 7.06
CA GLN A 108 14.86 8.43 8.05
C GLN A 108 14.77 9.96 8.01
N GLU A 109 14.76 10.57 6.82
CA GLU A 109 14.62 12.02 6.66
C GLU A 109 13.31 12.53 7.25
N ASP A 110 12.23 11.83 6.96
CA ASP A 110 10.89 12.19 7.36
C ASP A 110 10.65 11.97 8.86
N PHE A 111 11.16 10.87 9.40
CA PHE A 111 11.13 10.62 10.84
C PHE A 111 11.91 11.65 11.64
N ARG A 112 13.09 12.07 11.16
CA ARG A 112 13.87 13.15 11.80
C ARG A 112 13.09 14.46 11.86
N LYS A 113 12.39 14.83 10.78
CA LYS A 113 11.57 16.05 10.73
C LYS A 113 10.41 16.01 11.73
N ILE A 114 9.81 14.85 11.95
CA ILE A 114 8.73 14.67 12.92
C ILE A 114 9.24 14.81 14.36
N ILE A 115 10.38 14.20 14.69
CA ILE A 115 10.90 14.18 16.06
C ILE A 115 11.64 15.47 16.44
N SER A 116 12.11 16.25 15.46
CA SER A 116 12.76 17.54 15.71
C SER A 116 11.79 18.69 16.06
N LEU A 117 10.51 18.39 16.30
CA LEU A 117 9.43 19.34 16.67
C LEU A 117 9.12 19.24 18.17
#